data_AF-T1CA66-F1
#
_entry.id   AF-T1CA66-F1
#
_cell.length_a   1.000
_cell.length_b   1.000
_cell.length_c   1.000
_cell.angle_alpha   90.00
_cell.angle_beta   90.00
_cell.angle_gamma   90.00
#
_symmetry.space_group_name_H-M   'P 1'
#
loop_
_entity.id
_entity.type
_entity.pdbx_description
1 polymer ?
#
loop_
_entity_poly.entity_id
_entity_poly.type
_entity_poly.pdbx_seq_one_letter_code
_entity_poly.pdbx_strand_id
1 'polypeptide(L)' 'MHLTSPFSAILSAVIFNALIIVVLIPLALKGVRYRPLGAGTLLRRNLLIYGLGGIIVPFLGIKLIDMGLTFLHLT' A
#
# COMPACT_ATOMS: atom_id res chain seq x y z
N MET A 1 -9.60 -1.56 -13.68
CA MET A 1 -10.12 -0.63 -12.65
C MET A 1 -11.08 0.32 -13.33
N HIS A 2 -12.37 0.00 -13.32
CA HIS A 2 -13.41 0.97 -13.69
C HIS A 2 -13.70 1.77 -12.43
N LEU A 3 -12.96 2.85 -12.23
CA LEU A 3 -13.26 3.85 -11.22
C LEU A 3 -14.33 4.74 -11.84
N THR A 4 -15.42 4.95 -11.11
CA THR A 4 -16.67 5.57 -11.59
C THR A 4 -16.47 7.02 -12.09
N SER A 5 -15.32 7.63 -11.80
CA SER A 5 -14.83 8.90 -12.39
C SER A 5 -13.31 9.05 -12.19
N PRO A 6 -12.56 9.70 -13.12
CA PRO A 6 -11.13 10.04 -12.93
C PRO A 6 -10.85 10.83 -11.65
N PHE A 7 -11.84 11.60 -11.19
CA PHE A 7 -11.74 12.38 -9.95
C PHE A 7 -11.66 11.50 -8.71
N SER A 8 -12.52 10.48 -8.59
CA SER A 8 -12.51 9.54 -7.46
C SER A 8 -11.21 8.74 -7.38
N ALA A 9 -10.65 8.40 -8.55
CA ALA A 9 -9.36 7.72 -8.66
C ALA A 9 -8.22 8.53 -8.03
N ILE A 10 -8.14 9.82 -8.40
CA ILE A 10 -7.13 10.73 -7.88
C ILE A 10 -7.33 10.94 -6.37
N LEU A 11 -8.57 11.17 -5.94
CA LEU A 11 -8.89 11.39 -4.53
C LEU A 11 -8.52 10.17 -3.67
N SER A 12 -8.90 8.97 -4.11
CA SER A 12 -8.58 7.71 -3.42
C SER A 12 -7.08 7.45 -3.35
N ALA A 13 -6.34 7.77 -4.42
CA ALA A 13 -4.87 7.65 -4.43
C ALA A 13 -4.20 8.62 -3.45
N VAL A 14 -4.67 9.87 -3.37
CA VAL A 14 -4.13 10.87 -2.42
C VAL A 14 -4.44 10.47 -0.97
N ILE A 15 -5.67 10.04 -0.69
CA ILE A 15 -6.07 9.54 0.64
C ILE A 15 -5.22 8.33 1.03
N PHE A 16 -5.03 7.37 0.11
CA PHE A 16 -4.19 6.21 0.37
C PHE A 16 -2.75 6.60 0.74
N ASN A 17 -2.14 7.53 -0.01
CA ASN A 17 -0.79 8.01 0.27
C ASN A 17 -0.68 8.70 1.65
N ALA A 18 -1.70 9.46 2.06
CA ALA A 18 -1.73 10.07 3.39
C ALA A 18 -1.82 9.01 4.51
N LEU A 19 -2.66 7.99 4.32
CA LEU A 19 -2.85 6.92 5.32
C LEU A 19 -1.64 5.98 5.40
N ILE A 20 -1.07 5.59 4.27
CA ILE A 20 0.01 4.59 4.24
C ILE A 20 1.28 5.10 4.94
N ILE A 21 1.57 6.40 4.89
CA ILE A 21 2.69 7.00 5.62
C ILE A 21 2.51 6.77 7.12
N VAL A 22 1.35 7.12 7.67
CA VAL A 22 1.06 6.96 9.10
C VAL A 22 1.18 5.50 9.54
N VAL A 23 0.68 4.57 8.72
CA VAL A 23 0.76 3.13 8.98
C VAL A 23 2.21 2.62 8.96
N LEU A 24 3.08 3.20 8.13
CA LEU A 24 4.48 2.78 8.00
C LEU A 24 5.43 3.44 9.02
N ILE A 25 5.05 4.55 9.67
CA ILE A 25 5.87 5.22 10.69
C ILE A 25 6.33 4.25 11.79
N PRO A 26 5.45 3.43 12.42
CA PRO A 26 5.89 2.49 13.46
C PRO A 26 6.90 1.45 12.95
N LEU A 27 6.78 1.03 11.69
CA LEU A 27 7.71 0.10 11.06
C LEU A 27 9.07 0.76 10.82
N ALA A 28 9.09 2.03 10.39
CA ALA A 28 10.29 2.82 10.23
C ALA A 28 11.02 3.05 11.56
N LEU A 29 10.28 3.29 12.64
CA LEU A 29 10.84 3.49 13.99
C LEU A 29 11.36 2.19 14.63
N LYS A 30 10.63 1.08 14.47
CA LYS A 30 11.05 -0.22 15.05
C LYS A 30 12.17 -0.90 14.26
N GLY A 31 12.35 -0.51 12.99
CA GLY A 31 13.28 -1.17 12.08
C GLY A 31 12.81 -2.57 11.66
N VAL A 32 13.42 -3.08 10.59
CA VAL A 32 13.12 -4.42 10.09
C VAL A 32 14.08 -5.42 10.73
N ARG A 33 13.56 -6.53 11.29
CA ARG A 33 14.38 -7.57 11.90
C ARG A 33 15.34 -8.19 10.86
N TYR A 34 16.63 -7.93 11.02
CA TYR A 34 17.66 -8.57 10.20
C TYR A 34 17.79 -10.06 10.54
N ARG A 35 17.91 -10.90 9.50
CA ARG A 35 18.21 -12.33 9.65
C ARG A 35 19.48 -12.64 8.85
N PRO A 36 20.51 -13.24 9.47
CA PRO A 36 21.73 -13.62 8.78
C PRO A 36 21.42 -14.78 7.82
N LEU A 37 21.15 -14.42 6.57
CA LEU A 37 20.91 -15.33 5.46
C LEU A 37 21.89 -14.97 4.34
N GLY A 38 22.24 -15.95 3.51
CA GLY A 38 23.07 -15.69 2.32
C GLY A 38 22.44 -14.59 1.45
N ALA A 39 23.28 -13.73 0.88
CA ALA A 39 22.86 -12.51 0.16
C ALA A 39 21.80 -12.78 -0.92
N GLY A 40 21.96 -13.86 -1.70
CA GLY A 40 20.99 -14.24 -2.74
C GLY A 40 19.60 -14.62 -2.20
N THR A 41 19.56 -15.37 -1.09
CA THR A 41 18.30 -15.77 -0.43
C THR A 41 17.62 -14.58 0.24
N LEU A 42 18.41 -13.69 0.85
CA LEU A 42 17.90 -12.46 1.46
C LEU A 42 17.29 -11.52 0.41
N LEU A 43 17.97 -11.31 -0.72
CA LEU A 43 17.47 -10.47 -1.82
C LEU A 43 16.15 -11.01 -2.39
N ARG A 44 16.09 -12.30 -2.74
CA ARG A 44 14.86 -12.92 -3.25
C ARG A 44 13.70 -12.77 -2.27
N ARG A 45 13.95 -12.99 -0.98
CA ARG A 45 12.92 -12.86 0.06
C ARG A 45 12.44 -11.42 0.21
N ASN A 46 13.34 -10.44 0.17
CA ASN A 46 12.97 -9.03 0.25
C ASN A 46 12.20 -8.57 -0.99
N LEU A 47 12.59 -9.01 -2.18
CA LEU A 47 11.84 -8.72 -3.41
C LEU A 47 10.43 -9.34 -3.38
N LEU A 48 10.30 -10.58 -2.89
CA LEU A 48 9.00 -11.24 -2.78
C LEU A 48 8.10 -10.58 -1.72
N ILE A 49 8.63 -10.17 -0.57
CA ILE A 49 7.82 -9.59 0.51
C ILE A 49 7.58 -8.11 0.26
N TYR A 50 8.64 -7.31 0.14
CA TYR A 50 8.54 -5.85 0.03
C TYR A 50 8.26 -5.38 -1.39
N GLY A 51 8.73 -6.09 -2.43
CA GLY A 51 8.39 -5.78 -3.81
C GLY A 51 6.95 -6.17 -4.14
N LEU A 52 6.59 -7.43 -3.95
CA LEU A 52 5.22 -7.89 -4.24
C LEU A 52 4.20 -7.22 -3.32
N GLY A 53 4.50 -7.10 -2.02
CA GLY A 53 3.68 -6.36 -1.07
C GLY A 53 3.52 -4.90 -1.44
N GLY A 54 4.60 -4.23 -1.84
CA GLY A 54 4.57 -2.83 -2.30
C GLY A 54 3.73 -2.61 -3.56
N ILE A 55 3.56 -3.63 -4.40
CA ILE A 55 2.67 -3.58 -5.56
C ILE A 55 1.23 -3.85 -5.14
N ILE A 56 0.97 -4.93 -4.39
CA ILE A 56 -0.39 -5.39 -4.09
C ILE A 56 -1.12 -4.45 -3.12
N VAL A 57 -0.45 -3.98 -2.08
CA VAL A 57 -1.03 -3.15 -1.01
C VAL A 57 -1.69 -1.86 -1.54
N PRO A 58 -1.05 -1.02 -2.40
CA PRO A 58 -1.68 0.19 -2.91
C PRO A 58 -2.91 -0.10 -3.78
N PHE A 59 -2.87 -1.11 -4.64
CA PHE A 59 -4.02 -1.44 -5.48
C PHE A 59 -5.24 -1.88 -4.65
N LEU A 60 -5.02 -2.68 -3.59
CA LEU A 60 -6.08 -3.07 -2.67
C LEU A 60 -6.56 -1.88 -1.83
N GLY A 61 -5.65 -1.07 -1.29
CA GLY A 61 -5.97 0.06 -0.45
C GLY A 61 -6.78 1.13 -1.18
N ILE A 62 -6.36 1.54 -2.37
CA ILE A 62 -7.07 2.53 -3.20
C ILE A 62 -8.47 2.04 -3.54
N LYS A 63 -8.61 0.75 -3.92
CA LYS A 63 -9.92 0.16 -4.23
C LYS A 63 -10.85 0.15 -3.01
N LEU A 64 -10.34 -0.18 -1.84
CA LEU A 64 -11.14 -0.17 -0.60
C LEU A 64 -11.58 1.24 -0.22
N ILE A 65 -10.71 2.25 -0.41
CA ILE A 65 -11.05 3.66 -0.17
C ILE A 65 -12.13 4.11 -1.14
N ASP A 66 -11.97 3.84 -2.44
CA ASP A 66 -12.96 4.19 -3.48
C ASP A 66 -14.32 3.54 -3.22
N MET A 67 -14.33 2.26 -2.83
CA MET A 67 -15.56 1.56 -2.44
C MET A 67 -16.22 2.18 -1.20
N GLY A 68 -15.43 2.59 -0.20
CA GLY A 68 -15.93 3.26 1.00
C GLY A 68 -16.52 4.64 0.69
N LEU A 69 -15.87 5.42 -0.17
CA LEU A 69 -16.36 6.73 -0.63
C LEU A 69 -17.69 6.59 -1.39
N THR A 70 -17.77 5.60 -2.29
CA THR A 70 -18.99 5.27 -3.04
C THR A 70 -20.12 4.82 -2.11
N PHE A 71 -19.83 3.94 -1.13
CA PHE A 71 -20.84 3.46 -0.18
C PHE A 71 -21.41 4.59 0.69
N LEU A 72 -20.57 5.56 1.06
CA LEU A 72 -20.96 6.74 1.85
C LEU A 72 -21.63 7.84 1.00
N HIS A 73 -21.84 7.64 -0.31
CA HIS A 73 -22.40 8.62 -1.24
C HIS A 73 -21.65 9.97 -1.24
N LEU A 74 -20.35 9.95 -0.94
CA LEU A 74 -19.51 11.15 -0.96
C LEU A 74 -19.03 11.50 -2.37
N THR A 75 -19.20 10.58 -3.32
CA THR A 75 -18.90 10.66 -4.76
C THR A 75 -19.83 9.72 -5.50
#